data_AF-A0A941IJB2-F1
#
_entry.id   AF-A0A941IJB2-F1
#
_cell.length_a   1.000
_cell.length_b   1.000
_cell.length_c   1.000
_cell.angle_alpha   90.00
_cell.angle_beta   90.00
_cell.angle_gamma   90.00
#
_symmetry.space_group_name_H-M   'P 1'
#
loop_
_entity.id
_entity.type
_entity.pdbx_description
1 polymer ?
#
loop_
_entity_poly.entity_id
_entity_poly.type
_entity_poly.pdbx_seq_one_letter_code
_entity_poly.pdbx_strand_id
1 'polypeptide(L)'
;MEMLCRLARRGPAAGFITDLASQRPDSDSVPTKLREIISIRFSVRCVDKASSDMVLGKGKAAIGADASLLSAEHMGVGVLVTGPAEFDTVRTDYLDLPAFSVICEKGRALRQAAGTLTGDAAGKLADLAAPQVTVPAILTDCLTVMRHTPTMHTTDLLTGLATLDDDAWGDLTADTLAAKLEAAGVVRSSKQVRAGADKANLAGYRRADLEAAMPASWSPQQDG
;
A
#
# COMPACT_ATOMS: atom_id res chain seq x y z
N MET A 1 -4.28 4.41 13.01
CA MET A 1 -3.81 5.65 13.66
C MET A 1 -2.53 5.53 14.47
N GLU A 2 -2.30 4.43 15.18
CA GLU A 2 -1.11 4.30 16.05
C GLU A 2 0.24 4.45 15.30
N MET A 3 0.36 3.85 14.11
CA MET A 3 1.55 4.01 13.25
C MET A 3 1.78 5.48 12.83
N LEU A 4 0.72 6.22 12.51
CA LEU A 4 0.83 7.62 12.10
C LEU A 4 1.34 8.49 13.26
N CYS A 5 0.81 8.29 14.47
CA CYS A 5 1.31 8.99 15.66
C CYS A 5 2.77 8.65 15.96
N ARG A 6 3.19 7.40 15.75
CA ARG A 6 4.61 7.00 15.90
C ARG A 6 5.49 7.67 14.86
N LEU A 7 5.04 7.75 13.61
CA LEU A 7 5.76 8.42 12.52
C LEU A 7 5.86 9.92 12.79
N ALA A 8 4.77 10.61 13.12
CA ALA A 8 4.80 12.04 13.44
C ALA A 8 5.78 12.35 14.60
N ARG A 9 5.86 11.46 15.60
CA ARG A 9 6.73 11.67 16.77
C ARG A 9 8.21 11.42 16.51
N ARG A 10 8.56 10.39 15.72
CA ARG A 10 9.94 9.92 15.57
C ARG A 10 10.51 10.13 14.17
N GLY A 11 9.64 10.27 13.18
CA GLY A 11 9.97 10.45 11.77
C GLY A 11 10.92 11.61 11.50
N PRO A 12 10.75 12.80 12.12
CA PRO A 12 11.61 13.95 11.81
C PRO A 12 13.10 13.68 12.03
N ALA A 13 13.47 12.91 13.06
CA ALA A 13 14.87 12.54 13.33
C ALA A 13 15.47 11.62 12.24
N ALA A 14 14.62 10.91 11.50
CA ALA A 14 15.00 10.08 10.36
C ALA A 14 14.74 10.76 9.00
N GLY A 15 14.40 12.05 8.99
CA GLY A 15 14.11 12.81 7.78
C GLY A 15 12.68 12.63 7.22
N PHE A 16 11.79 11.97 7.94
CA PHE A 16 10.37 11.87 7.56
C PHE A 16 9.57 13.02 8.17
N ILE A 17 9.08 13.91 7.30
CA ILE A 17 8.22 15.03 7.69
C ILE A 17 6.77 14.67 7.33
N THR A 18 5.87 14.79 8.30
CA THR A 18 4.43 14.52 8.11
C THR A 18 3.67 15.82 7.89
N ASP A 19 2.99 15.94 6.77
CA ASP A 19 1.97 16.96 6.51
C ASP A 19 0.59 16.30 6.50
N LEU A 20 -0.33 16.80 7.31
CA LEU A 20 -1.63 16.18 7.56
C LEU A 20 -2.74 17.21 7.39
N ALA A 21 -3.66 16.91 6.48
CA ALA A 21 -4.80 17.76 6.17
C ALA A 21 -6.12 17.03 6.43
N SER A 22 -7.12 17.77 6.94
CA SER A 22 -8.49 17.29 7.08
C SER A 22 -9.48 18.39 6.68
N GLN A 23 -10.58 18.00 6.04
CA GLN A 23 -11.72 18.89 5.76
C GLN A 23 -12.72 18.92 6.93
N ARG A 24 -12.64 17.95 7.85
CA ARG A 24 -13.49 17.88 9.05
C ARG A 24 -12.62 17.81 10.29
N PRO A 25 -12.50 18.91 11.05
CA PRO A 25 -11.79 18.88 12.30
C PRO A 25 -12.71 18.32 13.39
N ASP A 26 -12.74 16.99 13.50
CA ASP A 26 -13.37 16.27 14.60
C ASP A 26 -12.33 15.46 15.39
N SER A 27 -12.75 14.88 16.52
CA SER A 27 -11.86 14.11 17.41
C SER A 27 -11.29 12.85 16.77
N ASP A 28 -11.98 12.31 15.77
CA ASP A 28 -11.60 11.07 15.10
C ASP A 28 -10.58 11.37 13.99
N SER A 29 -10.75 12.48 13.29
CA SER A 29 -9.88 12.97 12.22
C SER A 29 -8.62 13.65 12.77
N VAL A 30 -8.68 14.29 13.94
CA VAL A 30 -7.54 14.93 14.61
C VAL A 30 -7.41 14.44 16.06
N PRO A 31 -6.94 13.19 16.29
CA PRO A 31 -6.86 12.63 17.63
C PRO A 31 -5.93 13.41 18.54
N THR A 32 -6.24 13.46 19.84
CA THR A 32 -5.43 14.18 20.84
C THR A 32 -3.95 13.81 20.81
N LYS A 33 -3.63 12.52 20.67
CA LYS A 33 -2.24 12.04 20.58
C LYS A 33 -1.46 12.67 19.43
N LEU A 34 -2.14 12.98 18.32
CA LEU A 34 -1.56 13.62 17.15
C LEU A 34 -1.41 15.13 17.38
N ARG A 35 -2.43 15.78 17.96
CA ARG A 35 -2.38 17.21 18.33
C ARG A 35 -1.22 17.54 19.25
N GLU A 36 -0.92 16.68 20.21
CA GLU A 36 0.20 16.87 21.14
C GLU A 36 1.58 16.81 20.45
N ILE A 37 1.69 16.18 19.29
CA ILE A 37 2.96 16.02 18.57
C ILE A 37 3.17 17.16 17.57
N ILE A 38 2.11 17.54 16.84
CA ILE A 38 2.19 18.52 15.77
C ILE A 38 2.18 19.91 16.37
N SER A 39 3.30 20.62 16.30
CA SER A 39 3.48 21.96 16.86
C SER A 39 3.04 23.08 15.91
N ILE A 40 3.25 22.90 14.60
CA ILE A 40 2.87 23.87 13.58
C ILE A 40 1.50 23.49 13.03
N ARG A 41 0.53 24.41 13.12
CA ARG A 41 -0.86 24.15 12.73
C ARG A 41 -1.40 25.31 11.91
N PHE A 42 -2.10 24.99 10.85
CA PHE A 42 -2.70 25.98 9.96
C PHE A 42 -4.19 25.67 9.79
N SER A 43 -5.02 26.70 9.87
CA SER A 43 -6.45 26.57 9.60
C SER A 43 -6.93 27.71 8.72
N VAL A 44 -7.56 27.34 7.61
CA VAL A 44 -8.46 28.23 6.88
C VAL A 44 -9.79 28.36 7.63
N ARG A 45 -10.71 29.14 7.07
CA ARG A 45 -12.03 29.41 7.66
C ARG A 45 -12.69 28.16 8.24
N CYS A 46 -13.04 28.24 9.52
CA CYS A 46 -13.82 27.24 10.23
C CYS A 46 -15.25 27.72 10.50
N VAL A 47 -16.14 26.78 10.86
CA VAL A 47 -17.54 27.07 11.17
C VAL A 47 -17.68 27.82 12.50
N ASP A 48 -16.92 27.41 13.51
CA ASP A 48 -17.00 27.98 14.87
C ASP A 48 -15.65 27.92 15.61
N LYS A 49 -15.61 28.55 16.78
CA LYS A 49 -14.42 28.58 17.65
C LYS A 49 -13.98 27.19 18.10
N ALA A 50 -14.92 26.27 18.30
CA ALA A 50 -14.62 24.91 18.71
C ALA A 50 -13.85 24.16 17.60
N SER A 51 -14.28 24.31 16.35
CA SER A 51 -13.61 23.79 15.15
C SER A 51 -12.22 24.43 14.98
N SER A 52 -12.11 25.74 15.20
CA SER A 52 -10.82 26.44 15.19
C SER A 52 -9.85 25.87 16.23
N ASP A 53 -10.29 25.71 17.47
CA ASP A 53 -9.48 25.12 18.55
C ASP A 53 -9.14 23.65 18.30
N MET A 54 -10.00 22.89 17.61
CA MET A 54 -9.74 21.50 17.23
C MET A 54 -8.53 21.39 16.30
N VAL A 55 -8.37 22.34 15.37
CA VAL A 55 -7.23 22.40 14.44
C VAL A 55 -6.02 23.09 15.07
N LEU A 56 -6.20 24.31 15.59
CA LEU A 56 -5.09 25.18 16.01
C LEU A 56 -4.55 24.83 17.41
N GLY A 57 -5.37 24.17 18.23
CA GLY A 57 -5.06 23.79 19.60
C GLY A 57 -6.07 24.38 20.58
N LYS A 58 -6.36 23.63 21.65
CA LYS A 58 -7.35 24.02 22.65
C LYS A 58 -7.01 25.38 23.28
N GLY A 59 -7.97 26.29 23.30
CA GLY A 59 -7.85 27.63 23.89
C GLY A 59 -7.16 28.66 23.01
N LYS A 60 -6.77 28.31 21.77
CA LYS A 60 -6.09 29.22 20.85
C LYS A 60 -7.01 30.34 20.36
N ALA A 61 -8.28 30.03 20.12
CA ALA A 61 -9.27 31.02 19.73
C ALA A 61 -9.45 32.11 20.81
N ALA A 62 -9.35 31.75 22.09
CA ALA A 62 -9.48 32.69 23.20
C ALA A 62 -8.32 33.70 23.29
N ILE A 63 -7.16 33.36 22.72
CA ILE A 63 -5.98 34.25 22.65
C ILE A 63 -5.82 34.92 21.27
N GLY A 64 -6.82 34.83 20.40
CA GLY A 64 -6.87 35.51 19.10
C GLY A 64 -6.50 34.66 17.89
N ALA A 65 -5.95 33.46 18.07
CA ALA A 65 -5.72 32.51 16.99
C ALA A 65 -7.03 31.79 16.64
N ASP A 66 -7.94 32.51 15.98
CA ASP A 66 -9.31 32.08 15.71
C ASP A 66 -9.66 32.11 14.22
N ALA A 67 -9.67 30.93 13.59
CA ALA A 67 -10.01 30.78 12.17
C ALA A 67 -11.52 30.90 11.90
N SER A 68 -12.38 30.92 12.92
CA SER A 68 -13.82 31.16 12.74
C SER A 68 -14.17 32.62 12.44
N LEU A 69 -13.22 33.54 12.66
CA LEU A 69 -13.38 34.96 12.31
C LEU A 69 -13.17 35.23 10.81
N LEU A 70 -12.63 34.26 10.06
CA LEU A 70 -12.43 34.41 8.64
C LEU A 70 -13.76 34.31 7.88
N SER A 71 -14.00 35.20 6.92
CA SER A 71 -15.17 35.17 6.04
C SER A 71 -14.88 34.35 4.78
N ALA A 72 -15.93 34.12 3.98
CA ALA A 72 -15.78 33.47 2.67
C ALA A 72 -14.98 34.32 1.67
N GLU A 73 -14.82 35.63 1.91
CA GLU A 73 -14.04 36.53 1.05
C GLU A 73 -12.53 36.38 1.27
N HIS A 74 -12.12 35.84 2.42
CA HIS A 74 -10.72 35.62 2.78
C HIS A 74 -10.15 34.35 2.13
N MET A 75 -10.27 34.25 0.81
CA MET A 75 -9.76 33.11 0.04
C MET A 75 -8.23 33.02 0.12
N GLY A 76 -7.74 31.83 0.48
CA GLY A 76 -6.31 31.59 0.70
C GLY A 76 -5.74 32.23 1.97
N VAL A 77 -6.57 32.81 2.84
CA VAL A 77 -6.11 33.32 4.14
C VAL A 77 -6.34 32.25 5.21
N GLY A 78 -5.40 32.10 6.12
CA GLY A 78 -5.57 31.24 7.29
C GLY A 78 -4.75 31.70 8.48
N VAL A 79 -5.08 31.13 9.63
CA VAL A 79 -4.36 31.35 10.88
C VAL A 79 -3.30 30.26 11.00
N LEU A 80 -2.04 30.66 11.13
CA LEU A 80 -0.89 29.82 11.33
C LEU A 80 -0.42 29.93 12.78
N VAL A 81 -0.36 28.82 13.49
CA VAL A 81 0.24 28.70 14.82
C VAL A 81 1.58 28.00 14.67
N THR A 82 2.66 28.64 15.10
CA THR A 82 4.02 28.07 15.09
C THR A 82 4.52 27.68 16.47
N GLY A 83 3.86 28.19 17.53
CA GLY A 83 4.26 27.95 18.91
C GLY A 83 3.16 28.18 19.94
N PRO A 84 3.45 28.03 21.24
CA PRO A 84 2.47 28.17 22.32
C PRO A 84 1.79 29.54 22.39
N ALA A 85 2.48 30.62 22.03
CA ALA A 85 1.93 31.98 21.98
C ALA A 85 2.19 32.68 20.63
N GLU A 86 2.68 31.96 19.64
CA GLU A 86 3.03 32.50 18.32
C GLU A 86 1.97 32.09 17.31
N PHE A 87 1.36 33.09 16.69
CA PHE A 87 0.44 32.90 15.59
C PHE A 87 0.39 34.13 14.68
N ASP A 88 0.14 33.88 13.40
CA ASP A 88 -0.02 34.91 12.38
C ASP A 88 -1.22 34.60 11.51
N THR A 89 -1.87 35.64 10.98
CA THR A 89 -2.83 35.48 9.88
C THR A 89 -2.09 35.69 8.57
N VAL A 90 -1.99 34.65 7.76
CA VAL A 90 -1.16 34.62 6.55
C VAL A 90 -2.03 34.38 5.32
N ARG A 91 -1.58 34.89 4.18
CA ARG A 91 -2.16 34.58 2.87
C ARG A 91 -1.25 33.61 2.15
N THR A 92 -1.81 32.50 1.68
CA THR A 92 -1.10 31.49 0.90
C THR A 92 -0.99 31.92 -0.55
N ASP A 93 0.05 31.43 -1.22
CA ASP A 93 0.15 31.54 -2.66
C ASP A 93 -0.97 30.76 -3.34
N TYR A 94 -1.44 31.28 -4.47
CA TYR A 94 -2.43 30.62 -5.29
C TYR A 94 -1.73 29.79 -6.37
N LEU A 95 -2.10 28.51 -6.45
CA LEU A 95 -1.64 27.61 -7.49
C LEU A 95 -2.85 26.82 -8.02
N ASP A 96 -3.11 26.95 -9.32
CA ASP A 96 -4.17 26.19 -9.97
C ASP A 96 -3.67 24.80 -10.43
N LEU A 97 -4.61 23.96 -10.86
CA LEU A 97 -4.29 22.59 -11.29
C LEU A 97 -3.33 22.56 -12.50
N PRO A 98 -3.53 23.37 -13.57
CA PRO A 98 -2.60 23.39 -14.69
C PRO A 98 -1.17 23.80 -14.30
N ALA A 99 -0.99 24.86 -13.51
CA ALA A 99 0.33 25.28 -13.06
C ALA A 99 0.97 24.25 -12.11
N PHE A 100 0.17 23.61 -11.26
CA PHE A 100 0.63 22.50 -10.43
C PHE A 100 1.14 21.32 -11.27
N SER A 101 0.42 20.93 -12.33
CA SER A 101 0.86 19.87 -13.25
C SER A 101 2.22 20.18 -13.89
N VAL A 102 2.44 21.41 -14.34
CA VAL A 102 3.73 21.85 -14.91
C VAL A 102 4.88 21.71 -13.88
N ILE A 103 4.63 22.07 -12.62
CA ILE A 103 5.62 21.91 -11.54
C ILE A 103 5.90 20.42 -11.28
N CYS A 104 4.88 19.58 -11.24
CA CYS A 104 5.02 18.14 -11.08
C CYS A 104 5.84 17.49 -12.21
N GLU A 105 5.58 17.87 -13.46
CA GLU A 105 6.33 17.39 -14.64
C GLU A 105 7.80 17.79 -14.56
N LYS A 106 8.09 19.06 -14.22
CA LYS A 106 9.45 19.53 -13.99
C LYS A 106 10.15 18.75 -12.89
N GLY A 107 9.46 18.53 -11.76
CA GLY A 107 9.97 17.72 -10.65
C GLY A 107 10.27 16.28 -11.06
N ARG A 108 9.39 15.67 -11.85
CA ARG A 108 9.58 14.31 -12.40
C ARG A 108 10.84 14.26 -13.29
N ALA A 109 10.99 15.19 -14.23
CA ALA A 109 12.14 15.22 -15.13
C ALA A 109 13.47 15.37 -14.36
N LEU A 110 13.52 16.24 -13.36
CA LEU A 110 14.69 16.40 -12.49
C LEU A 110 15.03 15.12 -11.72
N ARG A 111 14.01 14.45 -11.17
CA ARG A 111 14.20 13.18 -10.45
C ARG A 111 14.60 12.03 -11.37
N GLN A 112 14.12 11.99 -12.61
CA GLN A 112 14.54 11.04 -13.63
C GLN A 112 16.02 11.21 -13.97
N ALA A 113 16.44 12.45 -14.26
CA ALA A 113 17.84 12.76 -14.54
C ALA A 113 18.78 12.41 -13.37
N ALA A 114 18.31 12.56 -12.14
CA ALA A 114 19.05 12.19 -10.94
C ALA A 114 18.97 10.69 -10.57
N GLY A 115 18.18 9.88 -11.29
CA GLY A 115 17.99 8.45 -10.98
C GLY A 115 17.29 8.18 -9.63
N THR A 116 16.45 9.11 -9.15
CA THR A 116 15.82 9.05 -7.80
C THR A 116 14.33 8.68 -7.83
N LEU A 117 13.78 8.31 -8.99
CA LEU A 117 12.41 7.80 -9.07
C LEU A 117 12.39 6.31 -8.69
N THR A 118 11.58 5.97 -7.69
CA THR A 118 11.42 4.59 -7.20
C THR A 118 9.94 4.33 -6.86
N GLY A 119 9.58 3.05 -6.76
CA GLY A 119 8.22 2.62 -6.41
C GLY A 119 7.14 3.26 -7.29
N ASP A 120 6.01 3.60 -6.68
CA ASP A 120 4.87 4.24 -7.37
C ASP A 120 5.25 5.54 -8.10
N ALA A 121 6.23 6.29 -7.58
CA ALA A 121 6.66 7.55 -8.19
C ALA A 121 7.38 7.36 -9.53
N ALA A 122 8.02 6.21 -9.74
CA ALA A 122 8.57 5.87 -11.05
C ALA A 122 7.46 5.52 -12.06
N GLY A 123 6.26 5.20 -11.58
CA GLY A 123 5.19 4.58 -12.36
C GLY A 123 5.55 3.15 -12.77
N LYS A 124 4.65 2.48 -13.50
CA LYS A 124 4.84 1.11 -14.04
C LYS A 124 6.02 0.96 -15.04
N LEU A 125 6.84 2.00 -15.23
CA LEU A 125 8.10 1.94 -15.96
C LEU A 125 9.26 1.41 -15.09
N ALA A 126 9.19 1.49 -13.76
CA ALA A 126 10.20 0.87 -12.88
C ALA A 126 10.07 -0.66 -12.80
N ASP A 127 8.87 -1.20 -13.01
CA ASP A 127 8.66 -2.67 -13.11
C ASP A 127 9.31 -3.27 -14.37
N LEU A 128 9.63 -2.44 -15.37
CA LEU A 128 10.37 -2.87 -16.57
C LEU A 128 11.89 -2.91 -16.36
N ALA A 129 12.40 -2.33 -15.27
CA ALA A 129 13.83 -2.25 -14.95
C ALA A 129 14.27 -3.15 -13.79
N ALA A 130 13.33 -3.61 -12.95
CA ALA A 130 13.56 -4.82 -12.16
C ALA A 130 13.72 -6.00 -13.13
N PRO A 131 14.60 -7.00 -12.87
CA PRO A 131 14.48 -8.25 -13.59
C PRO A 131 13.05 -8.72 -13.38
N GLN A 132 12.24 -8.72 -14.44
CA GLN A 132 10.92 -9.31 -14.39
C GLN A 132 11.16 -10.76 -14.00
N VAL A 133 10.90 -11.09 -12.73
CA VAL A 133 10.87 -12.49 -12.35
C VAL A 133 9.58 -13.00 -12.96
N THR A 134 9.69 -13.50 -14.20
CA THR A 134 8.60 -14.16 -14.89
C THR A 134 8.23 -15.35 -14.04
N VAL A 135 7.10 -15.24 -13.34
CA VAL A 135 6.53 -16.38 -12.63
C VAL A 135 5.90 -17.29 -13.69
N PRO A 136 6.27 -18.57 -13.76
CA PRO A 136 5.61 -19.52 -14.65
C PRO A 136 4.10 -19.58 -14.36
N ALA A 137 3.26 -19.39 -15.37
CA ALA A 137 1.80 -19.38 -15.24
C ALA A 137 1.26 -20.64 -14.53
N ILE A 138 1.92 -21.78 -14.74
CA ILE A 138 1.55 -23.03 -14.09
C ILE A 138 1.59 -22.94 -12.55
N LEU A 139 2.51 -22.16 -11.96
CA LEU A 139 2.59 -21.94 -10.51
C LEU A 139 1.42 -21.11 -10.00
N THR A 140 1.12 -19.99 -10.66
CA THR A 140 0.01 -19.11 -10.28
C THR A 140 -1.33 -19.83 -10.38
N ASP A 141 -1.49 -20.65 -11.41
CA ASP A 141 -2.75 -21.34 -11.68
C ASP A 141 -2.94 -22.53 -10.74
N CYS A 142 -1.86 -23.27 -10.42
CA CYS A 142 -1.93 -24.29 -9.37
C CYS A 142 -2.31 -23.70 -8.00
N LEU A 143 -1.73 -22.56 -7.63
CA LEU A 143 -2.06 -21.87 -6.37
C LEU A 143 -3.51 -21.33 -6.37
N THR A 144 -4.01 -20.92 -7.53
CA THR A 144 -5.40 -20.48 -7.72
C THR A 144 -6.37 -21.64 -7.55
N VAL A 145 -6.09 -22.79 -8.16
CA VAL A 145 -6.89 -24.01 -8.02
C VAL A 145 -6.87 -24.53 -6.58
N MET A 146 -5.70 -24.53 -5.94
CA MET A 146 -5.57 -25.03 -4.57
C MET A 146 -6.26 -24.14 -3.53
N ARG A 147 -6.38 -22.82 -3.78
CA ARG A 147 -6.93 -21.84 -2.82
C ARG A 147 -6.29 -22.06 -1.44
N HIS A 148 -7.09 -22.27 -0.38
CA HIS A 148 -6.61 -22.52 0.98
C HIS A 148 -6.33 -24.01 1.28
N THR A 149 -6.49 -24.90 0.29
CA THR A 149 -6.26 -26.34 0.47
C THR A 149 -4.75 -26.59 0.61
N PRO A 150 -4.29 -27.14 1.74
CA PRO A 150 -2.84 -27.30 1.98
C PRO A 150 -2.21 -28.38 1.10
N THR A 151 -2.98 -29.38 0.65
CA THR A 151 -2.52 -30.48 -0.20
C THR A 151 -3.61 -30.89 -1.19
N MET A 152 -3.25 -31.15 -2.44
CA MET A 152 -4.20 -31.56 -3.48
C MET A 152 -3.67 -32.75 -4.28
N HIS A 153 -4.54 -33.73 -4.57
CA HIS A 153 -4.17 -34.85 -5.42
C HIS A 153 -3.93 -34.38 -6.86
N THR A 154 -3.01 -35.04 -7.57
CA THR A 154 -2.65 -34.64 -8.94
C THR A 154 -3.88 -34.64 -9.86
N THR A 155 -4.79 -35.60 -9.72
CA THR A 155 -6.03 -35.69 -10.50
C THR A 155 -6.97 -34.51 -10.28
N ASP A 156 -7.11 -34.07 -9.03
CA ASP A 156 -7.99 -32.95 -8.66
C ASP A 156 -7.38 -31.63 -9.14
N LEU A 157 -6.06 -31.50 -9.02
CA LEU A 157 -5.32 -30.33 -9.52
C LEU A 157 -5.42 -30.20 -11.04
N LEU A 158 -5.26 -31.29 -11.78
CA LEU A 158 -5.44 -31.32 -13.25
C LEU A 158 -6.87 -30.93 -13.63
N THR A 159 -7.87 -31.47 -12.95
CA THR A 159 -9.28 -31.14 -13.20
C THR A 159 -9.55 -29.65 -12.95
N GLY A 160 -9.02 -29.11 -11.85
CA GLY A 160 -9.15 -27.69 -11.53
C GLY A 160 -8.42 -26.77 -12.50
N LEU A 161 -7.23 -27.17 -12.98
CA LEU A 161 -6.47 -26.41 -13.99
C LEU A 161 -7.20 -26.37 -15.33
N ALA A 162 -7.72 -27.50 -15.81
CA ALA A 162 -8.53 -27.54 -17.03
C ALA A 162 -9.84 -26.74 -16.88
N THR A 163 -10.44 -26.73 -15.68
CA THR A 163 -11.62 -25.89 -15.40
C THR A 163 -11.28 -24.40 -15.38
N LEU A 164 -10.07 -24.04 -14.93
CA LEU A 164 -9.62 -22.66 -14.84
C LEU A 164 -9.30 -22.07 -16.22
N ASP A 165 -8.58 -22.84 -17.05
CA ASP A 165 -8.21 -22.48 -18.42
C ASP A 165 -7.98 -23.76 -19.23
N ASP A 166 -9.01 -24.21 -19.94
CA ASP A 166 -8.97 -25.42 -20.75
C ASP A 166 -8.02 -25.29 -21.95
N ASP A 167 -7.97 -24.11 -22.56
CA ASP A 167 -7.09 -23.83 -23.70
C ASP A 167 -5.60 -23.92 -23.30
N ALA A 168 -5.26 -23.50 -22.08
CA ALA A 168 -3.89 -23.57 -21.56
C ALA A 168 -3.52 -24.95 -20.98
N TRP A 169 -4.47 -25.61 -20.29
CA TRP A 169 -4.18 -26.72 -19.38
C TRP A 169 -4.98 -28.01 -19.62
N GLY A 170 -5.94 -28.03 -20.54
CA GLY A 170 -6.85 -29.16 -20.77
C GLY A 170 -6.15 -30.48 -21.10
N ASP A 171 -5.01 -30.42 -21.79
CA ASP A 171 -4.21 -31.59 -22.19
C ASP A 171 -3.12 -31.99 -21.19
N LEU A 172 -3.06 -31.36 -20.01
CA LEU A 172 -2.05 -31.70 -19.01
C LEU A 172 -2.25 -33.12 -18.48
N THR A 173 -1.16 -33.88 -18.48
CA THR A 173 -1.04 -35.18 -17.83
C THR A 173 -0.26 -35.05 -16.53
N ALA A 174 -0.32 -36.07 -15.67
CA ALA A 174 0.44 -36.08 -14.41
C ALA A 174 1.95 -35.88 -14.64
N ASP A 175 2.49 -36.49 -15.70
CA ASP A 175 3.92 -36.42 -16.05
C ASP A 175 4.31 -35.04 -16.60
N THR A 176 3.47 -34.46 -17.47
CA THR A 176 3.75 -33.13 -18.05
C THR A 176 3.55 -32.01 -17.04
N LEU A 177 2.60 -32.13 -16.12
CA LEU A 177 2.45 -31.24 -14.97
C LEU A 177 3.68 -31.32 -14.05
N ALA A 178 4.16 -32.53 -13.75
CA ALA A 178 5.36 -32.72 -12.93
C ALA A 178 6.59 -32.05 -13.57
N ALA A 179 6.82 -32.30 -14.87
CA ALA A 179 7.92 -31.69 -15.60
C ALA A 179 7.83 -30.15 -15.63
N LYS A 180 6.63 -29.59 -15.84
CA LYS A 180 6.42 -28.14 -15.84
C LYS A 180 6.68 -27.51 -14.46
N LEU A 181 6.24 -28.16 -13.38
CA LEU A 181 6.45 -27.67 -12.02
C LEU A 181 7.91 -27.80 -11.57
N GLU A 182 8.60 -28.87 -11.97
CA GLU A 182 10.04 -29.01 -11.74
C GLU A 182 10.84 -27.93 -12.50
N ALA A 183 10.51 -27.69 -13.77
CA ALA A 183 11.09 -26.60 -14.56
C ALA A 183 10.79 -25.21 -13.96
N ALA A 184 9.68 -25.08 -13.23
CA ALA A 184 9.31 -23.89 -12.48
C ALA A 184 9.98 -23.78 -11.10
N GLY A 185 10.83 -24.73 -10.71
CA GLY A 185 11.60 -24.68 -9.45
C GLY A 185 10.91 -25.32 -8.25
N VAL A 186 9.81 -26.06 -8.43
CA VAL A 186 9.11 -26.74 -7.33
C VAL A 186 9.93 -27.93 -6.83
N VAL A 187 10.35 -27.86 -5.57
CA VAL A 187 10.98 -28.98 -4.86
C VAL A 187 9.94 -29.64 -3.96
N ARG A 188 9.57 -30.89 -4.26
CA ARG A 188 8.58 -31.61 -3.46
C ARG A 188 9.15 -32.07 -2.13
N SER A 189 8.51 -31.67 -1.03
CA SER A 189 8.93 -32.05 0.34
C SER A 189 8.33 -33.37 0.82
N SER A 190 7.35 -33.93 0.10
CA SER A 190 6.73 -35.20 0.46
C SER A 190 7.57 -36.40 -0.02
N LYS A 191 7.99 -37.26 0.92
CA LYS A 191 8.45 -38.61 0.59
C LYS A 191 7.25 -39.42 0.11
N GLN A 192 7.36 -40.09 -1.04
CA GLN A 192 6.39 -41.10 -1.45
C GLN A 192 6.31 -42.17 -0.35
N VAL A 193 5.18 -42.24 0.36
CA VAL A 193 4.92 -43.32 1.31
C VAL A 193 4.19 -44.42 0.54
N ARG A 194 4.86 -45.55 0.29
CA ARG A 194 4.19 -46.78 -0.16
C ARG A 194 3.34 -47.30 1.01
N ALA A 195 2.02 -47.19 0.91
CA ALA A 195 1.10 -47.77 1.87
C ALA A 195 0.38 -48.98 1.25
N GLY A 196 0.98 -50.17 1.37
CA GLY A 196 0.32 -51.46 1.13
C GLY A 196 0.07 -51.83 -0.34
N ALA A 197 -0.10 -53.13 -0.59
CA ALA A 197 -0.05 -53.75 -1.92
C ALA A 197 -1.20 -53.36 -2.89
N ASP A 198 -2.27 -52.73 -2.43
CA ASP A 198 -3.48 -52.49 -3.23
C ASP A 198 -3.96 -51.02 -3.27
N LYS A 199 -3.08 -50.05 -3.01
CA LYS A 199 -3.41 -48.62 -3.20
C LYS A 199 -2.32 -47.92 -3.98
N ALA A 200 -2.67 -47.48 -5.18
CA ALA A 200 -1.79 -46.68 -6.03
C ALA A 200 -1.28 -45.44 -5.27
N ASN A 201 0.00 -45.10 -5.48
CA ASN A 201 0.61 -43.89 -4.96
C ASN A 201 -0.27 -42.68 -5.31
N LEU A 202 -0.97 -42.10 -4.34
CA LEU A 202 -1.68 -40.84 -4.55
C LEU A 202 -0.68 -39.69 -4.52
N ALA A 203 0.07 -39.55 -5.62
CA ALA A 203 0.94 -38.41 -5.84
C ALA A 203 0.09 -37.13 -5.81
N GLY A 204 0.48 -36.18 -4.97
CA GLY A 204 -0.18 -34.89 -4.83
C GLY A 204 0.83 -33.80 -4.49
N TYR A 205 0.40 -32.56 -4.59
CA TYR A 205 1.24 -31.39 -4.34
C TYR A 205 0.85 -30.72 -3.03
N ARG A 206 1.85 -30.24 -2.30
CA ARG A 206 1.66 -29.37 -1.15
C ARG A 206 1.69 -27.93 -1.63
N ARG A 207 0.76 -27.13 -1.15
CA ARG A 207 0.71 -25.69 -1.45
C ARG A 207 2.01 -25.01 -1.06
N ALA A 208 2.57 -25.37 0.10
CA ALA A 208 3.84 -24.85 0.59
C ALA A 208 5.03 -25.12 -0.36
N ASP A 209 5.04 -26.25 -1.08
CA ASP A 209 6.12 -26.56 -2.04
C ASP A 209 6.00 -25.66 -3.29
N LEU A 210 4.78 -25.30 -3.68
CA LEU A 210 4.52 -24.36 -4.78
C LEU A 210 4.83 -22.92 -4.37
N GLU A 211 4.44 -22.52 -3.16
CA GLU A 211 4.73 -21.18 -2.61
C GLU A 211 6.23 -20.96 -2.43
N ALA A 212 6.98 -22.00 -2.05
CA ALA A 212 8.44 -21.94 -1.95
C ALA A 212 9.15 -21.70 -3.30
N ALA A 213 8.49 -22.03 -4.42
CA ALA A 213 8.99 -21.77 -5.77
C ALA A 213 8.63 -20.37 -6.29
N MET A 214 7.80 -19.61 -5.57
CA MET A 214 7.44 -18.24 -5.94
C MET A 214 8.57 -17.24 -5.59
N PRO A 215 8.71 -16.14 -6.34
CA PRO A 215 9.67 -15.10 -5.99
C PRO A 215 9.34 -14.48 -4.63
N ALA A 216 10.36 -14.00 -3.92
CA ALA A 216 10.21 -13.37 -2.60
C ALA A 216 9.28 -12.12 -2.60
N SER A 217 9.04 -11.53 -3.78
CA SER A 217 8.10 -10.42 -3.98
C SER A 217 6.63 -10.84 -4.08
N TRP A 218 6.35 -12.14 -4.19
CA TRP A 218 4.98 -12.66 -4.25
C TRP A 218 4.39 -12.75 -2.84
N SER A 219 3.22 -12.16 -2.65
CA SER A 219 2.41 -12.29 -1.43
C SER A 219 1.15 -13.10 -1.72
N PRO A 220 0.75 -14.04 -0.84
CA PRO A 220 -0.51 -14.75 -0.99
C PRO A 220 -1.67 -13.75 -1.03
N GLN A 221 -2.56 -13.92 -2.01
CA GLN A 221 -3.78 -13.13 -2.07
C GLN A 221 -4.67 -13.48 -0.86
N GLN A 222 -4.75 -12.56 0.11
CA GLN A 222 -5.68 -12.64 1.22
C GLN A 222 -7.02 -12.07 0.73
N ASP A 223 -7.84 -12.91 0.11
CA ASP A 223 -9.23 -12.55 -0.12
C ASP A 223 -9.96 -12.58 1.23
N GLY A 224 -10.56 -11.44 1.60
CA GLY A 224 -11.33 -11.25 2.84
C GLY A 224 -12.71 -11.86 2.82
#